data_AF-A0A402B511-F1
#
_entry.id   AF-A0A402B511-F1
#
_cell.length_a   1.000
_cell.length_b   1.000
_cell.length_c   1.000
_cell.angle_alpha   90.00
_cell.angle_beta   90.00
_cell.angle_gamma   90.00
#
_symmetry.space_group_name_H-M   'P 1'
#
loop_
_entity.id
_entity.type
_entity.pdbx_description
1 polymer ?
#
loop_
_entity_poly.entity_id
_entity_poly.type
_entity_poly.pdbx_seq_one_letter_code
_entity_poly.pdbx_strand_id
1 'polypeptide(L)' 'MNINPGQIDQILNALPYPISKQNLIDMARQRGVNDQMISMLEKLPDKTFNSADDIKNSVSGIGNLGGFKL' A
#
# COMPACT_ATOMS: atom_id res chain seq x y z
N MET A 1 -9.24 10.03 -10.94
CA MET A 1 -9.98 9.74 -9.69
C MET A 1 -8.99 9.81 -8.54
N ASN A 2 -9.27 10.64 -7.54
CA ASN A 2 -8.37 10.91 -6.41
C ASN A 2 -8.24 9.69 -5.50
N ILE A 3 -7.02 9.41 -5.04
CA ILE A 3 -6.78 8.48 -3.93
C ILE A 3 -7.49 9.08 -2.72
N ASN A 4 -8.52 8.40 -2.19
CA ASN A 4 -9.14 8.79 -0.94
C ASN A 4 -8.32 8.19 0.20
N PRO A 5 -7.56 8.98 0.98
CA PRO A 5 -6.74 8.45 2.08
C PRO A 5 -7.57 7.64 3.09
N GLY A 6 -8.83 8.00 3.30
CA GLY A 6 -9.73 7.24 4.17
C GLY A 6 -9.99 5.79 3.72
N GLN A 7 -9.97 5.52 2.41
CA GLN A 7 -10.14 4.13 1.92
C GLN A 7 -8.91 3.28 2.21
N ILE A 8 -7.70 3.87 2.13
CA ILE A 8 -6.45 3.18 2.47
C ILE A 8 -6.47 2.80 3.95
N ASP A 9 -6.84 3.73 4.83
CA ASP A 9 -6.94 3.44 6.27
C ASP A 9 -7.93 2.32 6.58
N GLN A 10 -9.10 2.32 5.93
CA GLN A 10 -10.09 1.25 6.11
C GLN A 10 -9.60 -0.10 5.59
N ILE A 11 -8.91 -0.12 4.46
CA ILE A 11 -8.31 -1.35 3.92
C ILE A 11 -7.29 -1.87 4.91
N LEU A 12 -6.30 -1.05 5.27
CA LEU A 12 -5.19 -1.44 6.13
C LEU A 12 -5.66 -1.89 7.52
N ASN A 13 -6.67 -1.25 8.12
CA ASN A 13 -7.23 -1.70 9.40
C ASN A 13 -8.04 -3.01 9.29
N ALA A 14 -8.53 -3.34 8.10
CA ALA A 14 -9.31 -4.56 7.86
C ALA A 14 -8.45 -5.74 7.37
N LEU A 15 -7.14 -5.57 7.21
CA LEU A 15 -6.25 -6.65 6.78
C LEU A 15 -5.94 -7.58 7.96
N PRO A 16 -5.99 -8.91 7.76
CA PRO A 16 -5.46 -9.86 8.73
C PRO A 16 -3.93 -9.80 8.71
N TYR A 17 -3.33 -9.20 9.73
CA TYR A 17 -1.89 -9.25 9.94
C TYR A 17 -1.50 -10.57 10.63
N PRO A 18 -0.35 -11.16 10.28
CA PRO A 18 0.64 -10.71 9.29
C PRO A 18 0.21 -10.97 7.83
N ILE A 19 0.56 -10.05 6.92
CA ILE A 19 0.21 -10.12 5.49
C ILE A 19 1.44 -10.00 4.59
N SER A 20 1.52 -10.81 3.53
CA SER A 20 2.57 -10.71 2.52
C SER A 20 2.30 -9.59 1.51
N LYS A 21 3.34 -9.08 0.86
CA LYS A 21 3.23 -8.10 -0.23
C LYS A 21 2.25 -8.55 -1.32
N GLN A 22 2.30 -9.81 -1.74
CA GLN A 22 1.39 -10.35 -2.76
C GLN A 22 -0.07 -10.28 -2.32
N ASN A 23 -0.38 -10.75 -1.11
CA ASN A 23 -1.74 -10.73 -0.59
C ASN A 23 -2.26 -9.31 -0.40
N LEU A 24 -1.38 -8.37 -0.05
CA LEU A 24 -1.69 -6.94 0.05
C LEU A 24 -2.09 -6.36 -1.31
N ILE A 25 -1.32 -6.67 -2.36
CA ILE A 25 -1.61 -6.24 -3.74
C ILE A 25 -2.92 -6.84 -4.22
N ASP A 26 -3.15 -8.13 -3.99
CA ASP A 26 -4.40 -8.80 -4.40
C ASP A 26 -5.61 -8.20 -3.69
N MET A 27 -5.53 -7.96 -2.38
CA MET A 27 -6.63 -7.31 -1.66
C MET A 27 -6.83 -5.87 -2.11
N ALA A 28 -5.76 -5.10 -2.36
CA ALA A 28 -5.88 -3.75 -2.89
C ALA A 28 -6.56 -3.75 -4.28
N ARG A 29 -6.18 -4.67 -5.19
CA ARG A 29 -6.82 -4.83 -6.50
C ARG A 29 -8.30 -5.19 -6.36
N GLN A 30 -8.64 -6.13 -5.48
CA GLN A 30 -10.03 -6.52 -5.21
C GLN A 30 -10.88 -5.38 -4.64
N ARG A 31 -10.27 -4.48 -3.86
CA ARG A 31 -10.94 -3.30 -3.28
C ARG A 31 -11.13 -2.15 -4.30
N GLY A 32 -10.64 -2.30 -5.53
CA GLY A 32 -10.68 -1.25 -6.54
C GLY A 32 -9.71 -0.11 -6.29
N VAL A 33 -8.58 -0.39 -5.60
CA VAL A 33 -7.50 0.58 -5.43
C VAL A 33 -6.92 0.91 -6.82
N ASN A 34 -6.54 2.18 -7.02
CA ASN A 34 -6.03 2.66 -8.30
C ASN A 34 -4.68 2.04 -8.69
N ASP A 35 -4.43 1.94 -10.00
CA ASP A 35 -3.20 1.34 -10.54
C ASP A 35 -1.91 2.01 -10.06
N GLN A 36 -1.95 3.33 -9.81
CA GLN A 36 -0.79 4.05 -9.27
C GLN A 36 -0.40 3.53 -7.88
N MET A 37 -1.38 3.25 -7.02
CA MET A 37 -1.12 2.71 -5.68
C MET A 37 -0.72 1.24 -5.77
N ILE A 38 -1.34 0.44 -6.64
CA ILE A 38 -0.89 -0.93 -6.92
C ILE A 38 0.59 -0.93 -7.36
N SER A 39 0.98 -0.06 -8.28
CA SER A 39 2.37 0.09 -8.73
C SER A 39 3.31 0.48 -7.59
N MET A 40 2.82 1.25 -6.62
CA MET A 40 3.59 1.64 -5.43
C MET A 40 3.74 0.48 -4.44
N LEU A 41 2.70 -0.32 -4.27
CA LEU A 41 2.72 -1.56 -3.47
C LEU A 41 3.62 -2.62 -4.12
N GLU A 42 3.67 -2.71 -5.45
CA GLU A 42 4.57 -3.60 -6.19
C GLU A 42 6.05 -3.24 -6.00
N LYS A 43 6.35 -1.96 -5.79
CA LYS A 43 7.70 -1.47 -5.46
C LYS A 43 8.12 -1.75 -4.02
N LEU A 44 7.21 -2.21 -3.16
CA LEU A 44 7.56 -2.57 -1.79
C LEU A 44 8.52 -3.77 -1.76
N PRO A 45 9.41 -3.82 -0.75
CA PRO A 45 10.23 -5.00 -0.53
C PRO A 45 9.32 -6.21 -0.31
N ASP A 46 9.75 -7.35 -0.83
CA ASP A 46 9.04 -8.62 -0.62
C ASP A 46 9.23 -9.09 0.82
N LYS A 47 8.39 -8.56 1.71
CA LYS A 47 8.40 -8.86 3.13
C LYS A 47 6.98 -9.03 3.63
N THR A 48 6.87 -9.66 4.79
CA THR A 48 5.63 -9.76 5.53
C THR A 48 5.47 -8.51 6.39
N PHE A 49 4.35 -7.84 6.22
CA PHE A 49 3.96 -6.68 7.02
C PHE A 49 3.16 -7.16 8.22
N ASN A 50 3.54 -6.67 9.40
CA ASN A 50 2.88 -7.04 10.66
C ASN A 50 1.83 -6.02 11.11
N SER A 51 1.78 -4.85 10.47
CA SER A 51 0.83 -3.79 10.80
C SER A 51 0.58 -2.85 9.62
N ALA A 52 -0.50 -2.08 9.72
CA ALA A 52 -0.84 -1.00 8.80
C ALA A 52 0.28 0.05 8.73
N ASP A 53 0.88 0.37 9.87
CA ASP A 53 1.95 1.36 9.96
C ASP A 53 3.22 0.92 9.24
N ASP A 54 3.56 -0.38 9.24
CA ASP A 54 4.72 -0.90 8.50
C ASP A 54 4.54 -0.71 6.99
N ILE A 55 3.32 -0.92 6.48
CA ILE A 55 2.96 -0.66 5.08
C ILE A 55 3.03 0.84 4.79
N LYS A 56 2.41 1.69 5.61
CA LYS A 56 2.42 3.14 5.45
C LYS A 56 3.83 3.72 5.45
N ASN A 57 4.68 3.28 6.37
CA ASN A 57 6.07 3.71 6.43
C ASN A 57 6.84 3.30 5.18
N SER A 58 6.59 2.08 4.67
CA SER A 58 7.24 1.60 3.46
C SER A 58 6.77 2.33 2.21
N VAL A 59 5.46 2.63 2.09
CA VAL A 59 4.89 3.41 0.98
C VAL A 59 5.34 4.88 1.05
N SER A 60 5.29 5.52 2.22
CA SER A 60 5.81 6.88 2.42
C SER A 60 7.31 6.98 2.10
N GLY A 61 8.08 5.93 2.43
CA GLY A 61 9.49 5.83 2.06
C GLY A 61 9.73 5.76 0.56
N ILE A 62 8.84 5.08 -0.19
CA ILE A 62 8.88 5.04 -1.67
C ILE A 62 8.54 6.40 -2.28
N GLY A 63 7.66 7.18 -1.65
CA GLY A 63 7.33 8.55 -2.08
C GLY A 63 8.54 9.51 -2.10
N ASN A 64 9.60 9.19 -1.34
CA ASN A 64 10.83 9.98 -1.27
C ASN A 64 11.96 9.45 -2.17
N LEU A 65 11.72 8.42 -2.99
CA LEU A 65 12.72 7.82 -3.88
C LEU A 65 12.33 8.02 -5.35
N GLY A 66 12.77 9.15 -5.92
CA GLY A 66 12.99 9.25 -7.37
C GLY A 66 12.17 10.27 -8.17
N GLY A 67 11.93 11.48 -7.65
CA GLY A 67 11.65 12.63 -8.52
C GLY A 67 10.19 13.03 -8.72
N PHE A 68 9.26 12.66 -7.82
CA PHE A 68 7.98 13.37 -7.73
C PHE A 68 8.19 14.71 -7.03
N LYS A 69 8.56 15.73 -7.80
CA LYS A 69 8.35 17.13 -7.41
C LYS A 69 6.85 17.41 -7.50
N LEU A 70 6.23 17.72 -6.37
CA LEU A 70 5.00 18.54 -6.36
C LEU A 70 5.34 19.95 -6.83
#